data_AF-A0A7W8E788-F1
#
_entry.id   AF-A0A7W8E788-F1
#
_cell.length_a   1.000
_cell.length_b   1.000
_cell.length_c   1.000
_cell.angle_alpha   90.00
_cell.angle_beta   90.00
_cell.angle_gamma   90.00
#
_symmetry.space_group_name_H-M   'P 1'
#
loop_
_entity.id
_entity.type
_entity.pdbx_description
1 polymer ?
#
loop_
_entity_poly.entity_id
_entity_poly.type
_entity_poly.pdbx_seq_one_letter_code
_entity_poly.pdbx_strand_id
1 'polypeptide(L)'
;MLVDKDALLNFLQGAQDADDVTAYFERVRLAKATVSKRKIRSLIREDRDPLYISSLPDSLRLAPGRLEVTFATVDELAESMYALARILDSDLDNFANAFEVRALEVNPESDEVARMFEELAELEDSYRVPER
;
A
#
# COMPACT_ATOMS: atom_id res chain seq x y z
N MET A 1 18.82 12.96 3.17
CA MET A 1 18.87 14.25 2.46
C MET A 1 20.24 14.32 1.79
N LEU A 2 20.35 13.96 0.50
CA LEU A 2 21.60 14.11 -0.23
C LEU A 2 21.64 15.51 -0.84
N VAL A 3 22.66 16.30 -0.53
CA VAL A 3 22.93 17.58 -1.18
C VAL A 3 23.83 17.30 -2.37
N ASP A 4 23.51 17.87 -3.52
CA ASP A 4 24.33 17.76 -4.72
C ASP A 4 25.75 18.28 -4.45
N LYS A 5 26.76 17.51 -4.87
CA LYS A 5 28.18 17.82 -4.63
C LYS A 5 28.56 19.17 -5.26
N ASP A 6 28.04 19.48 -6.43
CA ASP A 6 28.37 20.71 -7.14
C ASP A 6 27.72 21.93 -6.47
N ALA A 7 26.52 21.75 -5.91
CA ALA A 7 25.84 22.77 -5.13
C ALA A 7 26.61 23.08 -3.83
N LEU A 8 27.15 22.06 -3.17
CA LEU A 8 27.97 22.25 -1.97
C LEU A 8 29.30 22.93 -2.28
N LEU A 9 29.97 22.53 -3.36
CA LEU A 9 31.24 23.14 -3.77
C LEU A 9 31.07 24.62 -4.13
N ASN A 10 30.05 24.96 -4.90
CA ASN A 10 29.77 26.35 -5.27
C ASN A 10 29.44 27.22 -4.04
N PHE A 11 28.76 26.65 -3.04
CA PHE A 11 28.46 27.34 -1.79
C PHE A 11 29.71 27.58 -0.94
N LEU A 12 30.58 26.57 -0.81
CA LEU A 12 31.82 26.69 -0.04
C LEU A 12 32.80 27.66 -0.72
N GLN A 13 32.89 27.64 -2.04
CA GLN A 13 33.71 28.56 -2.81
C GLN A 13 33.23 30.01 -2.65
N GLY A 14 31.92 30.26 -2.74
CA GLY A 14 31.36 31.59 -2.53
C GLY A 14 31.54 32.12 -1.09
N ALA A 15 31.58 31.23 -0.09
CA ALA A 15 31.90 31.61 1.29
C ALA A 15 33.39 31.90 1.49
N GLN A 16 34.27 31.21 0.76
CA GLN A 16 35.71 31.40 0.80
C GLN A 16 36.14 32.72 0.13
N ASP A 17 35.45 33.11 -0.95
CA ASP A 17 35.73 34.34 -1.72
C ASP A 17 35.07 35.60 -1.11
N ALA A 18 34.32 35.46 -0.01
CA ALA A 18 33.61 36.57 0.61
C ALA A 18 34.46 37.30 1.65
N ASP A 19 34.63 38.63 1.49
CA ASP A 19 35.31 39.50 2.47
C ASP A 19 34.60 39.53 3.83
N ASP A 20 33.27 39.36 3.83
CA ASP A 20 32.44 39.18 5.04
C ASP A 20 31.56 37.93 4.89
N VAL A 21 32.04 36.87 5.52
CA VAL A 21 31.41 35.56 5.59
C VAL A 21 30.02 35.64 6.23
N THR A 22 29.83 36.46 7.26
CA THR A 22 28.55 36.56 7.98
C THR A 22 27.49 37.23 7.10
N ALA A 23 27.87 38.32 6.43
CA ALA A 23 26.99 38.98 5.46
C ALA A 23 26.71 38.11 4.23
N TYR A 24 27.62 37.21 3.84
CA TYR A 24 27.38 36.22 2.80
C TYR A 24 26.31 35.20 3.22
N PHE A 25 26.43 34.61 4.42
CA PHE A 25 25.44 33.66 4.93
C PHE A 25 24.04 34.28 5.05
N GLU A 26 23.93 35.51 5.54
CA GLU A 26 22.64 36.21 5.63
C GLU A 26 22.03 36.48 4.25
N ARG A 27 22.85 36.85 3.25
CA ARG A 27 22.39 37.01 1.85
C ARG A 27 21.88 35.69 1.26
N VAL A 28 22.61 34.59 1.43
CA VAL A 28 22.18 33.27 0.95
C VAL A 28 20.91 32.80 1.65
N ARG A 29 20.80 33.05 2.96
CA ARG A 29 19.62 32.72 3.76
C ARG A 29 18.39 33.50 3.32
N LEU A 30 18.54 34.81 3.09
CA LEU A 30 17.46 35.68 2.59
C LEU A 30 17.03 35.29 1.16
N ALA A 31 17.98 34.93 0.29
CA ALA A 31 17.68 34.46 -1.07
C ALA A 31 16.86 33.15 -1.08
N LYS A 32 17.12 32.22 -0.14
CA LYS A 32 16.29 31.02 0.04
C LYS A 32 14.88 31.31 0.56
N ALA A 33 14.69 32.41 1.30
CA ALA A 33 13.38 32.77 1.87
C ALA A 33 12.40 33.31 0.80
N THR A 34 12.91 33.87 -0.30
CA THR A 34 12.10 34.41 -1.42
C THR A 34 11.58 33.32 -2.37
N VAL A 35 12.13 32.10 -2.29
CA VAL A 35 11.59 30.96 -3.03
C VAL A 35 10.27 30.57 -2.37
N SER A 36 9.18 31.06 -2.96
CA SER A 36 7.79 30.75 -2.60
C SER A 36 7.67 29.30 -2.13
N LYS A 37 7.31 29.10 -0.85
CA LYS A 37 6.84 27.81 -0.31
C LYS A 37 5.45 27.48 -0.87
N ARG A 38 5.24 27.64 -2.19
CA ARG A 38 4.09 27.04 -2.85
C ARG A 38 4.29 25.55 -2.61
N LYS A 39 3.46 24.97 -1.73
CA LYS A 39 3.47 23.56 -1.37
C LYS A 39 3.56 22.77 -2.68
N ILE A 40 4.75 22.33 -3.03
CA ILE A 40 4.93 21.28 -4.01
C ILE A 40 4.28 20.11 -3.28
N ARG A 41 3.01 19.83 -3.63
CA ARG A 41 2.49 18.49 -3.46
C ARG A 41 3.48 17.67 -4.24
N SER A 42 4.39 17.05 -3.52
CA SER A 42 5.40 16.21 -4.11
C SER A 42 4.62 14.98 -4.57
N LEU A 43 4.03 15.09 -5.76
CA LEU A 43 4.11 14.01 -6.73
C LEU A 43 5.59 13.83 -7.01
N ILE A 44 6.31 13.30 -6.03
CA ILE A 44 7.46 12.47 -6.30
C ILE A 44 6.79 11.30 -7.00
N ARG A 45 6.78 11.35 -8.32
CA ARG A 45 6.60 10.15 -9.11
C ARG A 45 7.85 9.35 -8.77
N GLU A 46 7.78 8.61 -7.68
CA GLU A 46 8.79 7.64 -7.37
C GLU A 46 8.71 6.68 -8.54
N ASP A 47 9.74 6.69 -9.41
CA ASP A 47 10.01 5.59 -10.35
C ASP A 47 10.37 4.37 -9.50
N ARG A 48 9.36 3.87 -8.80
CA ARG A 48 9.38 2.67 -8.00
C ARG A 48 8.53 1.71 -8.80
N ASP A 49 9.18 0.68 -9.32
CA ASP A 49 8.47 -0.40 -9.96
C ASP A 49 7.35 -0.87 -9.02
N PRO A 50 6.09 -0.87 -9.49
CA PRO A 50 4.97 -1.32 -8.69
C PRO A 50 5.21 -2.78 -8.31
N LEU A 51 5.15 -3.05 -7.00
CA LEU A 51 5.17 -4.41 -6.49
C LEU A 51 3.73 -4.90 -6.49
N TYR A 52 3.48 -5.93 -7.29
CA TYR A 52 2.18 -6.59 -7.37
C TYR A 52 2.15 -7.76 -6.38
N ILE A 53 0.95 -8.21 -6.01
CA ILE A 53 0.77 -9.41 -5.18
C ILE A 53 1.40 -10.65 -5.83
N SER A 54 1.40 -10.73 -7.16
CA SER A 54 2.07 -11.81 -7.89
C SER A 54 3.60 -11.80 -7.75
N SER A 55 4.17 -10.71 -7.26
CA SER A 55 5.61 -10.55 -6.99
C SER A 55 5.94 -10.52 -5.49
N LEU A 56 5.06 -11.09 -4.64
CA LEU A 56 5.36 -11.27 -3.23
C LEU A 56 6.64 -12.10 -3.06
N PRO A 57 7.58 -11.67 -2.19
CA PRO A 57 8.75 -12.47 -1.88
C PRO A 57 8.34 -13.79 -1.22
N ASP A 58 9.13 -14.85 -1.42
CA ASP A 58 8.83 -16.21 -0.92
C ASP A 58 8.68 -16.29 0.61
N SER A 59 9.18 -15.28 1.33
CA SER A 59 9.03 -15.10 2.77
C SER A 59 7.60 -14.73 3.19
N LEU A 60 6.78 -14.19 2.29
CA LEU A 60 5.42 -13.75 2.54
C LEU A 60 4.41 -14.67 1.88
N ARG A 61 3.51 -15.23 2.69
CA ARG A 61 2.36 -16.00 2.21
C ARG A 61 1.07 -15.32 2.64
N LEU A 62 0.22 -15.04 1.66
CA LEU A 62 -1.08 -14.44 1.86
C LEU A 62 -2.16 -15.52 1.69
N ALA A 63 -3.05 -15.62 2.66
CA ALA A 63 -4.28 -16.39 2.58
C ALA A 63 -5.45 -15.52 3.09
N PRO A 64 -6.70 -15.84 2.72
CA PRO A 64 -7.85 -15.12 3.24
C PRO A 64 -7.86 -15.11 4.77
N GLY A 65 -7.85 -13.91 5.36
CA GLY A 65 -7.81 -13.67 6.81
C GLY A 65 -6.47 -13.98 7.49
N ARG A 66 -5.44 -14.39 6.74
CA ARG A 66 -4.15 -14.82 7.32
C ARG A 66 -2.96 -14.34 6.51
N LEU A 67 -2.05 -13.65 7.20
CA LEU A 67 -0.74 -13.29 6.68
C LEU A 67 0.33 -14.09 7.42
N GLU A 68 1.16 -14.82 6.69
CA GLU A 68 2.32 -15.53 7.23
C GLU A 68 3.62 -14.88 6.72
N VAL A 69 4.55 -14.65 7.65
CA VAL A 69 5.88 -14.11 7.37
C VAL A 69 6.91 -15.08 7.91
N THR A 70 7.77 -15.61 7.04
CA THR A 70 8.87 -16.50 7.43
C THR A 70 10.18 -15.72 7.38
N PHE A 71 10.92 -15.68 8.49
CA PHE A 71 12.18 -14.97 8.61
C PHE A 71 13.14 -15.70 9.56
N ALA A 72 14.43 -15.60 9.30
CA ALA A 72 15.50 -16.08 10.17
C ALA A 72 16.14 -14.94 10.98
N THR A 73 16.13 -13.72 10.44
CA THR A 73 16.73 -12.53 11.04
C THR A 73 15.74 -11.36 11.14
N VAL A 74 16.04 -10.39 12.01
CA VAL A 74 15.21 -9.20 12.19
C VAL A 74 15.23 -8.31 10.94
N ASP A 75 16.35 -8.30 10.22
CA ASP A 75 16.48 -7.54 8.97
C ASP A 75 15.55 -8.09 7.87
N GLU A 76 15.44 -9.42 7.76
CA GLU A 76 14.49 -10.07 6.83
C GLU A 76 13.03 -9.78 7.17
N LEU A 77 12.69 -9.68 8.47
CA LEU A 77 11.36 -9.25 8.90
C LEU A 77 11.10 -7.80 8.47
N ALA A 78 12.06 -6.90 8.70
CA ALA A 78 11.93 -5.50 8.30
C ALA A 78 11.76 -5.34 6.79
N GLU A 79 12.52 -6.10 6.01
CA GLU A 79 12.42 -6.13 4.54
C GLU A 79 11.04 -6.65 4.08
N SER A 80 10.55 -7.72 4.71
CA SER A 80 9.22 -8.28 4.41
C SER A 80 8.10 -7.30 4.76
N MET A 81 8.19 -6.60 5.89
CA MET A 81 7.23 -5.56 6.28
C MET A 81 7.28 -4.34 5.35
N TYR A 82 8.48 -3.96 4.89
CA TYR A 82 8.65 -2.89 3.93
C TYR A 82 8.04 -3.24 2.56
N ALA A 83 8.27 -4.47 2.08
CA ALA A 83 7.66 -4.97 0.86
C ALA A 83 6.13 -5.00 0.95
N LEU A 84 5.58 -5.46 2.09
CA LEU A 84 4.15 -5.45 2.35
C LEU A 84 3.57 -4.03 2.33
N ALA A 85 4.23 -3.07 2.99
CA ALA A 85 3.81 -1.68 2.98
C ALA A 85 3.79 -1.09 1.56
N ARG A 86 4.75 -1.47 0.71
CA ARG A 86 4.76 -1.05 -0.70
C ARG A 86 3.60 -1.63 -1.49
N ILE A 87 3.27 -2.91 -1.31
CA ILE A 87 2.14 -3.56 -1.98
C ILE A 87 0.82 -2.91 -1.56
N LEU A 88 0.65 -2.60 -0.27
CA LEU A 88 -0.54 -1.90 0.22
C LEU A 88 -0.69 -0.50 -0.36
N ASP A 89 0.40 0.17 -0.70
CA ASP A 89 0.39 1.51 -1.30
C ASP A 89 0.12 1.45 -2.82
N SER A 90 0.67 0.44 -3.52
CA SER A 90 0.55 0.32 -4.97
C SER A 90 -0.65 -0.50 -5.46
N ASP A 91 -1.12 -1.47 -4.68
CA ASP A 91 -2.09 -2.50 -5.10
C ASP A 91 -3.05 -2.92 -3.97
N LEU A 92 -3.61 -1.92 -3.29
CA LEU A 92 -4.50 -2.10 -2.15
C LEU A 92 -5.74 -2.95 -2.50
N ASP A 93 -6.35 -2.70 -3.66
CA ASP A 93 -7.60 -3.35 -4.05
C ASP A 93 -7.41 -4.86 -4.27
N ASN A 94 -6.33 -5.26 -4.94
CA ASN A 94 -6.03 -6.67 -5.11
C ASN A 94 -5.61 -7.31 -3.78
N PHE A 95 -4.98 -6.55 -2.88
CA PHE A 95 -4.60 -7.05 -1.56
C PHE A 95 -5.83 -7.33 -0.71
N ALA A 96 -6.78 -6.39 -0.68
CA ALA A 96 -8.07 -6.56 -0.05
C ALA A 96 -8.81 -7.77 -0.64
N ASN A 97 -8.82 -7.95 -1.97
CA ASN A 97 -9.46 -9.09 -2.60
C ASN A 97 -8.85 -10.45 -2.21
N ALA A 98 -7.53 -10.51 -2.00
CA ALA A 98 -6.84 -11.75 -1.63
C ALA A 98 -6.86 -12.01 -0.12
N PHE A 99 -6.89 -10.96 0.70
CA PHE A 99 -6.84 -11.05 2.15
C PHE A 99 -8.23 -11.08 2.80
N GLU A 100 -9.21 -10.34 2.29
CA GLU A 100 -10.54 -10.31 2.89
C GLU A 100 -11.31 -11.59 2.56
N VAL A 101 -11.75 -12.29 3.59
CA VAL A 101 -12.72 -13.37 3.44
C VAL A 101 -14.04 -12.70 3.07
N ARG A 102 -14.35 -12.61 1.77
CA ARG A 102 -15.68 -12.20 1.35
C ARG A 102 -16.68 -13.18 1.95
N ALA A 103 -17.55 -12.70 2.83
CA ALA A 103 -18.79 -13.40 3.09
C ALA A 103 -19.43 -13.60 1.72
N LEU A 104 -19.70 -14.84 1.33
CA LEU A 104 -20.52 -15.11 0.18
C LEU A 104 -21.83 -14.37 0.44
N GLU A 105 -22.06 -13.28 -0.30
CA GLU A 105 -23.41 -12.72 -0.41
C GLU A 105 -24.20 -13.80 -1.13
N VAL A 106 -24.78 -14.71 -0.35
CA VAL A 106 -25.82 -15.61 -0.82
C VAL A 106 -26.94 -14.68 -1.22
N ASN A 107 -27.05 -14.38 -2.52
CA ASN A 107 -28.15 -13.61 -3.03
C ASN A 107 -29.41 -14.50 -2.89
N PRO A 108 -30.32 -14.20 -1.95
CA PRO A 108 -31.52 -15.01 -1.76
C PRO A 108 -32.47 -14.90 -2.96
N GLU A 109 -32.21 -14.00 -3.91
CA GLU A 109 -32.98 -13.84 -5.15
C GLU A 109 -32.43 -14.67 -6.32
N SER A 110 -31.43 -15.53 -6.12
CA SER A 110 -31.08 -16.44 -7.22
C SER A 110 -32.24 -17.44 -7.42
N ASP A 111 -32.83 -17.42 -8.62
CA ASP A 111 -33.92 -18.31 -9.06
C ASP A 111 -33.60 -19.80 -8.83
N GLU A 112 -32.33 -20.15 -8.67
CA GLU A 112 -31.86 -21.51 -8.42
C GLU A 112 -32.05 -21.92 -6.95
N VAL A 113 -31.78 -21.02 -6.00
CA VAL A 113 -32.03 -21.25 -4.57
C VAL A 113 -33.54 -21.28 -4.29
N ALA A 114 -34.32 -20.40 -4.93
CA ALA A 114 -35.78 -20.43 -4.85
C ALA A 114 -36.36 -21.78 -5.35
N ARG A 115 -35.85 -22.28 -6.49
CA ARG A 115 -36.23 -23.61 -7.02
C ARG A 115 -35.86 -24.76 -6.09
N MET A 116 -34.70 -24.72 -5.44
CA MET A 116 -34.31 -25.75 -4.46
C MET A 116 -35.22 -25.77 -3.23
N PHE A 117 -35.68 -24.60 -2.74
CA PHE A 117 -36.64 -24.54 -1.63
C PHE A 117 -38.04 -25.01 -2.04
N GLU A 118 -38.45 -24.75 -3.29
CA GLU A 118 -39.71 -25.22 -3.84
C GLU A 118 -39.72 -26.76 -3.98
N GLU A 119 -38.64 -27.34 -4.50
CA GLU A 119 -38.47 -28.80 -4.61
C GLU A 119 -38.47 -29.49 -3.23
N LEU A 120 -37.86 -28.86 -2.22
CA LEU A 120 -37.88 -29.36 -0.84
C LEU A 120 -39.27 -29.30 -0.21
N ALA A 121 -40.05 -28.25 -0.48
CA ALA A 121 -41.42 -28.11 0.03
C ALA A 121 -42.35 -29.16 -0.60
N GLU A 122 -42.21 -29.44 -1.90
CA GLU A 122 -42.96 -30.51 -2.57
C GLU A 122 -42.62 -31.90 -2.00
N LEU A 123 -41.36 -32.14 -1.70
CA LEU A 123 -40.92 -33.37 -1.03
C LEU A 123 -41.50 -33.47 0.38
N GLU A 124 -41.47 -32.40 1.18
CA GLU A 124 -42.03 -32.41 2.53
C GLU A 124 -43.54 -32.71 2.54
N ASP A 125 -44.29 -32.12 1.61
CA ASP A 125 -45.72 -32.42 1.45
C ASP A 125 -45.96 -33.85 0.97
N SER A 126 -45.07 -34.42 0.14
CA SER A 126 -45.16 -35.82 -0.28
C SER A 126 -44.91 -36.82 0.87
N TYR A 127 -44.12 -36.43 1.88
CA TYR A 127 -43.80 -37.23 3.06
C TYR A 127 -44.72 -36.96 4.26
N ARG A 128 -45.61 -35.98 4.18
CA ARG A 128 -46.60 -35.70 5.22
C ARG A 128 -47.69 -36.78 5.23
N VAL A 129 -47.39 -37.89 5.89
CA VAL A 129 -48.35 -38.95 6.17
C VAL A 129 -49.51 -38.35 6.98
N PRO A 130 -50.78 -38.51 6.56
CA PRO A 130 -51.91 -38.04 7.35
C PRO A 130 -51.97 -38.88 8.63
N GLU A 131 -51.68 -38.26 9.78
CA GLU A 131 -51.97 -38.83 11.09
C GLU A 131 -53.48 -39.10 11.16
N ARG A 132 -53.84 -40.37 11.36
CA ARG A 132 -55.20 -40.84 11.63
C ARG A 132 -55.55 -40.67 13.09
#